data_AF-A0A1G6R6Z0-F1
#
_entry.id   AF-A0A1G6R6Z0-F1
#
_cell.length_a   1.000
_cell.length_b   1.000
_cell.length_c   1.000
_cell.angle_alpha   90.00
_cell.angle_beta   90.00
_cell.angle_gamma   90.00
#
_symmetry.space_group_name_H-M   'P 1'
#
loop_
_entity.id
_entity.type
_entity.pdbx_description
1 polymer ?
#
loop_
_entity_poly.entity_id
_entity_poly.type
_entity_poly.pdbx_seq_one_letter_code
_entity_poly.pdbx_strand_id
1 'polypeptide(L)'
;MLDYKPKDKFSKLLEAYPNIPDYLYSRNPLYKMLTNKVIVQLMAPRVDLAHVATRGGYSFEEFLQIIENGIKSGFVNDKKSADTNTKEIKEKLKAILKQIYNKENVEEAKKRFKDLIEKADPVLIAVVESELKNEGYTTDDLMKACDIHMELFKEQISSSRMRIDKNHPLYRLIKDHDAIMMYMENGFNLANTLKNYQDYASAQSVIEQLKQIIKLQKQAEDNHNTRQENTLFPVIEKYGVEEPPSIMWQDHYNMKQARNRIEKLLDNHETINYEDFVDRLVSNYRYMLETFALHTKKEQEILYNVALDMLSDKDWADIKSESDELGYFELPKEVQDE
;
A
#
# COMPACT_ATOMS: atom_id res chain seq x y z
N MET A 1 -4.42 -40.01 4.94
CA MET A 1 -5.00 -39.13 3.92
C MET A 1 -5.79 -38.05 4.60
N LEU A 2 -5.31 -36.81 4.49
CA LEU A 2 -6.05 -35.62 4.89
C LEU A 2 -7.41 -35.61 4.18
N ASP A 3 -8.48 -35.31 4.91
CA ASP A 3 -9.85 -35.30 4.40
C ASP A 3 -10.16 -33.98 3.65
N TYR A 4 -9.50 -33.80 2.52
CA TYR A 4 -9.71 -32.68 1.60
C TYR A 4 -10.19 -33.18 0.24
N LYS A 5 -11.09 -32.41 -0.37
CA LYS A 5 -11.60 -32.68 -1.73
C LYS A 5 -10.93 -31.74 -2.74
N PRO A 6 -10.82 -32.13 -4.02
CA PRO A 6 -10.26 -31.28 -5.08
C PRO A 6 -10.87 -29.86 -5.13
N LYS A 7 -12.19 -29.77 -4.88
CA LYS A 7 -12.96 -28.52 -4.90
C LYS A 7 -12.94 -27.73 -3.59
N ASP A 8 -12.32 -28.25 -2.53
CA ASP A 8 -12.18 -27.48 -1.29
C ASP A 8 -11.33 -26.23 -1.57
N LYS A 9 -11.65 -25.12 -0.93
CA LYS A 9 -10.91 -23.87 -1.10
C LYS A 9 -9.57 -23.92 -0.37
N PHE A 10 -8.57 -23.25 -0.92
CA PHE A 10 -7.26 -23.17 -0.27
C PHE A 10 -7.33 -22.47 1.10
N SER A 11 -8.31 -21.58 1.31
CA SER A 11 -8.58 -20.96 2.60
C SER A 11 -8.83 -21.98 3.72
N LYS A 12 -9.56 -23.07 3.43
CA LYS A 12 -9.84 -24.14 4.40
C LYS A 12 -8.56 -24.83 4.87
N LEU A 13 -7.61 -25.01 3.96
CA LEU A 13 -6.31 -25.60 4.27
C LEU A 13 -5.42 -24.64 5.06
N LEU A 14 -5.43 -23.34 4.74
CA LEU A 14 -4.71 -22.30 5.48
C LEU A 14 -5.24 -22.09 6.89
N GLU A 15 -6.56 -22.21 7.09
CA GLU A 15 -7.17 -22.14 8.42
C GLU A 15 -6.64 -23.25 9.32
N ALA A 16 -6.42 -24.45 8.78
CA ALA A 16 -5.82 -25.55 9.51
C ALA A 16 -4.30 -25.38 9.69
N TYR A 17 -3.62 -24.88 8.65
CA TYR A 17 -2.16 -24.84 8.55
C TYR A 17 -1.65 -23.50 7.99
N PRO A 18 -1.50 -22.45 8.82
CA PRO A 18 -1.19 -21.10 8.34
C PRO A 18 0.15 -20.95 7.61
N ASN A 19 1.13 -21.82 7.91
CA ASN A 19 2.46 -21.78 7.30
C ASN A 19 2.63 -22.76 6.12
N ILE A 20 1.52 -23.33 5.62
CA ILE A 20 1.56 -24.21 4.44
C ILE A 20 2.12 -23.55 3.17
N PRO A 21 1.95 -22.24 2.91
CA PRO A 21 2.55 -21.60 1.74
C PRO A 21 4.07 -21.68 1.70
N ASP A 22 4.72 -21.44 2.85
CA ASP A 22 6.18 -21.49 2.99
C ASP A 22 6.69 -22.91 2.73
N TYR A 23 5.95 -23.92 3.20
CA TYR A 23 6.28 -25.31 2.95
C TYR A 23 6.14 -25.67 1.47
N LEU A 24 5.05 -25.28 0.82
CA LEU A 24 4.85 -25.53 -0.61
C LEU A 24 5.98 -24.91 -1.45
N TYR A 25 6.36 -23.66 -1.15
CA TYR A 25 7.50 -23.01 -1.80
C TYR A 25 8.82 -23.75 -1.58
N SER A 26 9.09 -24.24 -0.37
CA SER A 26 10.30 -25.03 -0.09
C SER A 26 10.40 -26.32 -0.92
N ARG A 27 9.27 -26.84 -1.41
CA ARG A 27 9.19 -28.06 -2.22
C ARG A 27 9.18 -27.78 -3.72
N ASN A 28 8.67 -26.63 -4.14
CA ASN A 28 8.59 -26.25 -5.54
C ASN A 28 8.66 -24.72 -5.72
N PRO A 29 9.65 -24.19 -6.45
CA PRO A 29 9.81 -22.75 -6.65
C PRO A 29 8.63 -22.10 -7.39
N LEU A 30 7.79 -22.86 -8.10
CA LEU A 30 6.56 -22.35 -8.74
C LEU A 30 5.54 -21.78 -7.75
N TYR A 31 5.68 -22.11 -6.46
CA TYR A 31 4.87 -21.55 -5.38
C TYR A 31 5.45 -20.29 -4.74
N LYS A 32 6.48 -19.66 -5.33
CA LYS A 32 7.08 -18.41 -4.82
C LYS A 32 6.04 -17.35 -4.49
N MET A 33 5.05 -17.15 -5.35
CA MET A 33 3.96 -16.20 -5.11
C MET A 33 3.10 -16.50 -3.87
N LEU A 34 3.07 -17.75 -3.40
CA LEU A 34 2.39 -18.11 -2.15
C LEU A 34 3.15 -17.63 -0.89
N THR A 35 4.43 -17.24 -0.99
CA THR A 35 5.13 -16.67 0.18
C THR A 35 4.66 -15.24 0.50
N ASN A 36 3.94 -14.59 -0.42
CA ASN A 36 3.31 -13.31 -0.18
C ASN A 36 1.95 -13.51 0.50
N LYS A 37 1.89 -13.19 1.80
CA LYS A 37 0.69 -13.39 2.63
C LYS A 37 -0.54 -12.67 2.08
N VAL A 38 -0.38 -11.50 1.47
CA VAL A 38 -1.50 -10.73 0.92
C VAL A 38 -2.06 -11.40 -0.34
N ILE A 39 -1.18 -11.85 -1.24
CA ILE A 39 -1.58 -12.64 -2.42
C ILE A 39 -2.35 -13.88 -1.98
N VAL A 40 -1.83 -14.60 -0.97
CA VAL A 40 -2.49 -15.79 -0.43
C VAL A 40 -3.86 -15.47 0.15
N GLN A 41 -4.00 -14.42 0.97
CA GLN A 41 -5.29 -14.02 1.55
C GLN A 41 -6.33 -13.66 0.47
N LEU A 42 -5.91 -13.01 -0.62
CA LEU A 42 -6.79 -12.65 -1.73
C LEU A 42 -7.21 -13.87 -2.57
N MET A 43 -6.27 -14.77 -2.89
CA MET A 43 -6.56 -15.92 -3.76
C MET A 43 -7.25 -17.07 -3.03
N ALA A 44 -6.90 -17.32 -1.76
CA ALA A 44 -7.25 -18.56 -1.08
C ALA A 44 -8.75 -18.84 -0.91
N PRO A 45 -9.62 -17.84 -0.70
CA PRO A 45 -11.08 -18.07 -0.65
C PRO A 45 -11.67 -18.48 -2.01
N ARG A 46 -10.97 -18.19 -3.11
CA ARG A 46 -11.48 -18.31 -4.48
C ARG A 46 -10.90 -19.52 -5.22
N VAL A 47 -9.62 -19.83 -5.01
CA VAL A 47 -8.92 -20.96 -5.64
C VAL A 47 -9.22 -22.28 -4.92
N ASP A 48 -9.42 -23.35 -5.67
CA ASP A 48 -9.55 -24.70 -5.12
C ASP A 48 -8.20 -25.42 -5.00
N LEU A 49 -8.14 -26.44 -4.16
CA LEU A 49 -6.92 -27.18 -3.90
C LEU A 49 -6.39 -27.93 -5.14
N ALA A 50 -7.27 -28.34 -6.06
CA ALA A 50 -6.85 -28.94 -7.32
C ALA A 50 -6.07 -27.95 -8.20
N HIS A 51 -6.52 -26.70 -8.26
CA HIS A 51 -5.85 -25.64 -9.01
C HIS A 51 -4.53 -25.21 -8.36
N VAL A 52 -4.45 -25.26 -7.02
CA VAL A 52 -3.16 -25.09 -6.32
C VAL A 52 -2.21 -26.24 -6.68
N ALA A 53 -2.67 -27.49 -6.65
CA ALA A 53 -1.87 -28.67 -7.00
C ALA A 53 -1.31 -28.62 -8.42
N THR A 54 -2.15 -28.27 -9.41
CA THR A 54 -1.76 -28.22 -10.82
C THR A 54 -0.72 -27.14 -11.09
N ARG A 55 -0.74 -26.04 -10.33
CA ARG A 55 0.28 -24.98 -10.43
C ARG A 55 1.68 -25.48 -10.07
N GLY A 56 1.79 -26.42 -9.14
CA GLY A 56 3.05 -27.10 -8.83
C GLY A 56 3.38 -28.28 -9.76
N GLY A 57 2.54 -28.55 -10.78
CA GLY A 57 2.68 -29.70 -11.66
C GLY A 57 2.34 -31.03 -11.00
N TYR A 58 1.52 -31.03 -9.94
CA TYR A 58 1.13 -32.23 -9.21
C TYR A 58 -0.31 -32.64 -9.50
N SER A 59 -0.57 -33.95 -9.46
CA SER A 59 -1.92 -34.45 -9.25
C SER A 59 -2.42 -34.08 -7.84
N PHE A 60 -3.74 -34.07 -7.65
CA PHE A 60 -4.32 -33.75 -6.35
C PHE A 60 -3.87 -34.74 -5.25
N GLU A 61 -3.72 -36.03 -5.59
CA GLU A 61 -3.25 -37.06 -4.66
C GLU A 61 -1.80 -36.82 -4.23
N GLU A 62 -0.90 -36.51 -5.18
CA GLU A 62 0.49 -36.15 -4.90
C GLU A 62 0.58 -34.89 -4.03
N PHE A 63 -0.25 -33.89 -4.32
CA PHE A 63 -0.31 -32.66 -3.54
C PHE A 63 -0.70 -32.92 -2.08
N LEU A 64 -1.73 -33.74 -1.83
CA LEU A 64 -2.08 -34.14 -0.47
C LEU A 64 -0.94 -34.91 0.23
N GLN A 65 -0.23 -35.77 -0.51
CA GLN A 65 0.91 -36.51 0.03
C GLN A 65 2.07 -35.59 0.42
N ILE A 66 2.34 -34.54 -0.37
CA ILE A 66 3.32 -33.50 -0.05
C ILE A 66 2.94 -32.82 1.26
N ILE A 67 1.69 -32.39 1.42
CA ILE A 67 1.22 -31.72 2.64
C ILE A 67 1.36 -32.64 3.85
N GLU A 68 0.94 -33.90 3.74
CA GLU A 68 1.10 -34.87 4.82
C GLU A 68 2.55 -35.03 5.27
N ASN A 69 3.48 -35.02 4.32
CA ASN A 69 4.90 -35.13 4.64
C ASN A 69 5.40 -33.89 5.40
N GLY A 70 4.91 -32.70 5.05
CA GLY A 70 5.23 -31.46 5.76
C GLY A 70 4.70 -31.42 7.19
N ILE A 71 3.51 -32.00 7.41
CA ILE A 71 2.93 -32.15 8.75
C ILE A 71 3.75 -33.17 9.55
N LYS A 72 4.07 -34.34 8.98
CA LYS A 72 4.87 -35.38 9.65
C LYS A 72 6.28 -34.91 10.00
N SER A 73 6.88 -34.04 9.18
CA SER A 73 8.21 -33.49 9.45
C SER A 73 8.20 -32.33 10.45
N GLY A 74 7.03 -31.89 10.93
CA GLY A 74 6.91 -30.73 11.82
C GLY A 74 7.22 -29.39 11.16
N PHE A 75 7.27 -29.34 9.82
CA PHE A 75 7.45 -28.07 9.10
C PHE A 75 6.11 -27.33 9.03
N VAL A 76 5.02 -28.05 8.78
CA VAL A 76 3.66 -27.50 8.71
C VAL A 76 3.01 -27.61 10.10
N ASN A 77 2.66 -26.47 10.69
CA ASN A 77 2.15 -26.38 12.06
C ASN A 77 0.66 -26.00 12.08
N ASP A 78 -0.04 -26.43 13.13
CA ASP A 78 -1.45 -26.11 13.33
C ASP A 78 -1.67 -24.67 13.87
N LYS A 79 -2.89 -24.16 13.66
CA LYS A 79 -3.30 -22.78 13.95
C LYS A 79 -3.03 -22.29 15.38
N LYS A 80 -2.97 -23.20 16.37
CA LYS A 80 -2.75 -22.85 17.79
C LYS A 80 -1.43 -22.12 18.06
N SER A 81 -0.40 -22.34 17.22
CA SER A 81 0.90 -21.65 17.37
C SER A 81 0.93 -20.24 16.77
N ALA A 82 0.10 -19.95 15.75
CA ALA A 82 0.10 -18.68 15.01
C ALA A 82 -0.73 -17.57 15.67
N ASP A 83 -1.86 -17.91 16.30
CA ASP A 83 -2.77 -16.94 16.96
C ASP A 83 -2.11 -16.21 18.14
N THR A 84 -1.14 -16.84 18.81
CA THR A 84 -0.42 -16.24 19.95
C THR A 84 0.46 -15.07 19.52
N ASN A 85 1.11 -15.16 18.35
CA ASN A 85 2.03 -14.14 17.85
C ASN A 85 1.29 -12.90 17.31
N THR A 86 0.21 -13.09 16.55
CA THR A 86 -0.61 -11.98 16.02
C THR A 86 -1.25 -11.16 17.14
N LYS A 87 -1.72 -11.82 18.20
CA LYS A 87 -2.29 -11.16 19.37
C LYS A 87 -1.23 -10.33 20.12
N GLU A 88 -0.01 -10.83 20.25
CA GLU A 88 1.08 -10.14 20.93
C GLU A 88 1.56 -8.90 20.15
N ILE A 89 1.67 -8.99 18.83
CA ILE A 89 2.01 -7.85 17.95
C ILE A 89 0.92 -6.77 18.05
N LYS A 90 -0.35 -7.16 18.06
CA LYS A 90 -1.48 -6.23 18.20
C LYS A 90 -1.42 -5.40 19.48
N GLU A 91 -1.22 -6.06 20.62
CA GLU A 91 -1.15 -5.38 21.93
C GLU A 91 0.05 -4.44 22.02
N LYS A 92 1.21 -4.85 21.47
CA LYS A 92 2.40 -4.00 21.39
C LYS A 92 2.16 -2.77 20.50
N LEU A 93 1.51 -2.94 19.35
CA LEU A 93 1.19 -1.85 18.43
C LEU A 93 0.26 -0.83 19.09
N LYS A 94 -0.77 -1.33 19.78
CA LYS A 94 -1.74 -0.52 20.52
C LYS A 94 -1.08 0.29 21.64
N ALA A 95 -0.18 -0.33 22.41
CA ALA A 95 0.54 0.36 23.48
C ALA A 95 1.44 1.48 22.95
N ILE A 96 2.15 1.23 21.84
CA ILE A 96 3.02 2.23 21.21
C ILE A 96 2.20 3.39 20.65
N LEU A 97 1.08 3.10 19.98
CA LEU A 97 0.19 4.15 19.48
C LEU A 97 -0.34 5.02 20.61
N LYS A 98 -0.81 4.44 21.73
CA LYS A 98 -1.23 5.21 22.92
C LYS A 98 -0.13 6.12 23.47
N GLN A 99 1.10 5.64 23.49
CA GLN A 99 2.26 6.42 23.91
C GLN A 99 2.50 7.62 22.97
N ILE A 100 2.33 7.42 21.66
CA ILE A 100 2.39 8.50 20.65
C ILE A 100 1.23 9.49 20.83
N TYR A 101 -0.01 9.00 21.01
CA TYR A 101 -1.20 9.83 21.26
C TYR A 101 -1.02 10.74 22.49
N ASN A 102 -0.39 10.24 23.54
CA ASN A 102 -0.18 10.97 24.80
C ASN A 102 1.07 11.88 24.78
N LYS A 103 1.84 11.92 23.67
CA LYS A 103 3.12 12.66 23.54
C LYS A 103 4.18 12.26 24.57
N GLU A 104 4.15 11.01 25.02
CA GLU A 104 5.07 10.50 26.04
C GLU A 104 6.29 9.85 25.39
N ASN A 105 7.48 10.45 25.54
CA ASN A 105 8.75 9.86 25.07
C ASN A 105 8.68 9.40 23.59
N VAL A 106 8.26 10.34 22.75
CA VAL A 106 7.86 10.10 21.35
C VAL A 106 9.00 9.49 20.52
N GLU A 107 10.25 9.91 20.70
CA GLU A 107 11.40 9.35 19.96
C GLU A 107 11.64 7.86 20.24
N GLU A 108 11.45 7.41 21.47
CA GLU A 108 11.57 5.99 21.82
C GLU A 108 10.37 5.20 21.27
N ALA A 109 9.17 5.77 21.37
CA ALA A 109 7.95 5.18 20.83
C ALA A 109 8.05 4.98 19.31
N LYS A 110 8.63 5.95 18.58
CA LYS A 110 8.91 5.84 17.13
C LYS A 110 9.78 4.64 16.79
N LYS A 111 10.92 4.50 17.47
CA LYS A 111 11.87 3.42 17.20
C LYS A 111 11.20 2.06 17.39
N ARG A 112 10.42 1.92 18.46
CA ARG A 112 9.66 0.71 18.75
C ARG A 112 8.51 0.48 17.77
N PHE A 113 7.85 1.54 17.30
CA PHE A 113 6.80 1.48 16.29
C PHE A 113 7.35 0.95 14.97
N LYS A 114 8.50 1.48 14.54
CA LYS A 114 9.21 1.08 13.31
C LYS A 114 9.58 -0.40 13.31
N ASP A 115 10.19 -0.87 14.40
CA ASP A 115 10.57 -2.29 14.55
C ASP A 115 9.35 -3.25 14.54
N LEU A 116 8.16 -2.73 14.84
CA LEU A 116 6.92 -3.49 14.91
C LEU A 116 6.14 -3.47 13.59
N ILE A 117 6.13 -2.34 12.88
CA ILE A 117 5.39 -2.18 11.62
C ILE A 117 6.04 -2.94 10.47
N GLU A 118 7.36 -3.14 10.50
CA GLU A 118 8.06 -4.07 9.59
C GLU A 118 7.58 -5.51 9.74
N LYS A 119 7.02 -5.86 10.90
CA LYS A 119 6.58 -7.22 11.25
C LYS A 119 5.06 -7.36 11.27
N ALA A 120 4.32 -6.26 11.15
CA ALA A 120 2.86 -6.24 11.28
C ALA A 120 2.19 -6.28 9.90
N ASP A 121 1.12 -7.07 9.80
CA ASP A 121 0.22 -7.05 8.64
C ASP A 121 -0.46 -5.66 8.55
N PRO A 122 -0.51 -5.00 7.39
CA PRO A 122 -1.26 -3.74 7.20
C PRO A 122 -2.70 -3.79 7.72
N VAL A 123 -3.36 -4.95 7.65
CA VAL A 123 -4.71 -5.16 8.20
C VAL A 123 -4.72 -5.04 9.72
N LEU A 124 -3.65 -5.47 10.40
CA LEU A 124 -3.53 -5.39 11.86
C LEU A 124 -3.44 -3.94 12.34
N ILE A 125 -2.79 -3.08 11.56
CA ILE A 125 -2.67 -1.65 11.85
C ILE A 125 -4.05 -1.01 11.81
N ALA A 126 -4.80 -1.23 10.72
CA ALA A 126 -6.16 -0.71 10.57
C ALA A 126 -7.11 -1.20 11.69
N VAL A 127 -6.95 -2.45 12.14
CA VAL A 127 -7.71 -3.00 13.29
C VAL A 127 -7.36 -2.27 14.58
N VAL A 128 -6.07 -2.04 14.87
CA VAL A 128 -5.65 -1.33 16.08
C VAL A 128 -6.11 0.13 16.06
N GLU A 129 -6.03 0.80 14.92
CA GLU A 129 -6.53 2.17 14.74
C GLU A 129 -8.05 2.24 14.97
N SER A 130 -8.81 1.29 14.43
CA SER A 130 -10.25 1.20 14.66
C SER A 130 -10.59 0.97 16.13
N GLU A 131 -9.77 0.20 16.87
CA GLU A 131 -9.99 -0.02 18.30
C GLU A 131 -9.68 1.24 19.12
N LEU A 132 -8.59 1.94 18.80
CA LEU A 132 -8.24 3.19 19.49
C LEU A 132 -9.30 4.26 19.26
N LYS A 133 -9.90 4.31 18.06
CA LYS A 133 -11.08 5.13 17.77
C LYS A 133 -12.27 4.81 18.68
N ASN A 134 -12.54 3.51 18.92
CA ASN A 134 -13.61 3.09 19.84
C ASN A 134 -13.29 3.39 21.31
N GLU A 135 -12.02 3.54 21.67
CA GLU A 135 -11.54 3.92 23.00
C GLU A 135 -11.54 5.44 23.25
N GLY A 136 -12.01 6.24 22.29
CA GLY A 136 -12.15 7.69 22.43
C GLY A 136 -10.94 8.49 21.93
N TYR A 137 -9.92 7.82 21.37
CA TYR A 137 -8.85 8.51 20.63
C TYR A 137 -9.41 8.99 19.30
N THR A 138 -9.36 10.30 19.05
CA THR A 138 -9.88 10.82 17.79
C THR A 138 -8.84 10.73 16.68
N THR A 139 -9.30 10.70 15.43
CA THR A 139 -8.39 10.90 14.28
C THR A 139 -7.61 12.20 14.47
N ASP A 140 -8.22 13.21 15.08
CA ASP A 140 -7.62 14.50 15.39
C ASP A 140 -6.45 14.41 16.38
N ASP A 141 -6.48 13.48 17.36
CA ASP A 141 -5.37 13.24 18.30
C ASP A 141 -4.21 12.47 17.66
N LEU A 142 -4.50 11.57 16.71
CA LEU A 142 -3.49 10.92 15.85
C LEU A 142 -2.85 11.98 14.94
N MET A 143 -3.69 12.87 14.41
CA MET A 143 -3.34 13.91 13.45
C MET A 143 -2.59 15.10 14.08
N LYS A 144 -2.78 15.36 15.38
CA LYS A 144 -2.06 16.39 16.16
C LYS A 144 -0.71 15.91 16.69
N ALA A 145 -0.41 14.62 16.61
CA ALA A 145 0.75 14.06 17.26
C ALA A 145 2.08 14.29 16.53
N CYS A 146 2.15 14.47 15.20
CA CYS A 146 3.42 14.11 14.54
C CYS A 146 3.73 14.73 13.15
N ASP A 147 4.85 15.48 13.08
CA ASP A 147 5.73 15.60 11.88
C ASP A 147 6.40 14.25 11.49
N ILE A 148 6.18 13.24 12.33
CA ILE A 148 6.86 11.95 12.40
C ILE A 148 6.23 10.91 11.47
N HIS A 149 4.96 11.10 11.10
CA HIS A 149 4.26 10.19 10.21
C HIS A 149 4.84 10.26 8.79
N MET A 150 5.29 11.43 8.36
CA MET A 150 5.86 11.62 7.02
C MET A 150 7.20 10.89 6.86
N GLU A 151 8.07 10.99 7.86
CA GLU A 151 9.35 10.27 7.86
C GLU A 151 9.12 8.75 7.90
N LEU A 152 8.18 8.28 8.71
CA LEU A 152 7.79 6.86 8.76
C LEU A 152 7.21 6.37 7.43
N PHE A 153 6.36 7.15 6.75
CA PHE A 153 5.79 6.78 5.45
C PHE A 153 6.85 6.77 4.35
N LYS A 154 7.76 7.75 4.34
CA LYS A 154 8.92 7.75 3.44
C LYS A 154 9.77 6.51 3.64
N GLU A 155 10.05 6.16 4.89
CA GLU A 155 10.80 4.95 5.22
C GLU A 155 10.06 3.69 4.75
N GLN A 156 8.74 3.61 4.91
CA GLN A 156 7.94 2.48 4.44
C GLN A 156 7.91 2.33 2.91
N ILE A 157 7.79 3.44 2.17
CA ILE A 157 7.86 3.42 0.71
C ILE A 157 9.28 3.08 0.26
N SER A 158 10.30 3.58 0.97
CA SER A 158 11.70 3.31 0.65
C SER A 158 12.08 1.86 0.96
N SER A 159 11.56 1.29 2.05
CA SER A 159 11.83 -0.10 2.45
C SER A 159 11.15 -1.12 1.54
N SER A 160 10.01 -0.77 0.96
CA SER A 160 9.30 -1.60 -0.03
C SER A 160 9.85 -1.43 -1.45
N ARG A 161 10.78 -0.48 -1.67
CA ARG A 161 11.30 -0.14 -3.00
C ARG A 161 12.10 -1.25 -3.62
N MET A 162 11.55 -1.78 -4.71
CA MET A 162 12.23 -2.75 -5.54
C MET A 162 13.31 -2.08 -6.39
N ARG A 163 14.48 -2.72 -6.49
CA ARG A 163 15.52 -2.32 -7.43
C ARG A 163 15.17 -2.87 -8.81
N ILE A 164 14.77 -1.97 -9.71
CA ILE A 164 14.38 -2.26 -11.09
C ILE A 164 15.37 -1.58 -12.05
N ASP A 165 15.69 -2.23 -13.16
CA ASP A 165 16.55 -1.67 -14.21
C ASP A 165 15.92 -0.41 -14.81
N LYS A 166 16.72 0.63 -15.10
CA LYS A 166 16.23 1.92 -15.63
C LYS A 166 15.45 1.78 -16.94
N ASN A 167 15.73 0.73 -17.73
CA ASN A 167 15.07 0.47 -19.00
C ASN A 167 13.76 -0.32 -18.85
N HIS A 168 13.48 -0.86 -17.66
CA HIS A 168 12.27 -1.63 -17.40
C HIS A 168 11.05 -0.69 -17.21
N PRO A 169 9.86 -1.01 -17.75
CA PRO A 169 8.69 -0.12 -17.67
C PRO A 169 8.29 0.29 -16.24
N LEU A 170 8.35 -0.64 -15.29
CA LEU A 170 8.09 -0.36 -13.87
C LEU A 170 8.99 0.72 -13.27
N TYR A 171 10.22 0.88 -13.78
CA TYR A 171 11.12 1.92 -13.30
C TYR A 171 10.46 3.30 -13.37
N ARG A 172 9.79 3.55 -14.50
CA ARG A 172 9.12 4.83 -14.71
C ARG A 172 7.89 5.01 -13.81
N LEU A 173 7.12 3.96 -13.55
CA LEU A 173 6.00 4.01 -12.59
C LEU A 173 6.51 4.30 -11.16
N ILE A 174 7.61 3.67 -10.75
CA ILE A 174 8.23 3.91 -9.45
C ILE A 174 8.75 5.36 -9.33
N LYS A 175 9.37 5.89 -10.38
CA LYS A 175 9.82 7.30 -10.41
C LYS A 175 8.69 8.31 -10.37
N ASP A 176 7.55 7.98 -10.96
CA ASP A 176 6.38 8.84 -10.85
C ASP A 176 5.90 8.96 -9.40
N HIS A 177 6.00 7.90 -8.60
CA HIS A 177 5.67 7.97 -7.17
C HIS A 177 6.54 8.98 -6.42
N ASP A 178 7.83 9.07 -6.76
CA ASP A 178 8.73 10.06 -6.17
C ASP A 178 8.27 11.49 -6.46
N ALA A 179 7.88 11.76 -7.71
CA ALA A 179 7.38 13.07 -8.10
C ALA A 179 6.04 13.41 -7.45
N ILE A 180 5.10 12.46 -7.43
CA ILE A 180 3.79 12.65 -6.81
C ILE A 180 3.95 12.91 -5.31
N MET A 181 4.76 12.09 -4.63
CA MET A 181 5.04 12.26 -3.20
C MET A 181 5.66 13.64 -2.92
N MET A 182 6.65 14.06 -3.72
CA MET A 182 7.28 15.37 -3.59
C MET A 182 6.26 16.51 -3.71
N TYR A 183 5.33 16.44 -4.69
CA TYR A 183 4.29 17.46 -4.82
C TYR A 183 3.32 17.48 -3.64
N MET A 184 2.88 16.31 -3.17
CA MET A 184 2.01 16.20 -2.01
C MET A 184 2.66 16.77 -0.74
N GLU A 185 3.96 16.51 -0.55
CA GLU A 185 4.73 17.04 0.57
C GLU A 185 4.91 18.54 0.51
N ASN A 186 5.27 19.07 -0.67
CA ASN A 186 5.36 20.50 -0.88
C ASN A 186 4.02 21.18 -0.58
N GLY A 187 2.91 20.59 -1.03
CA GLY A 187 1.56 21.06 -0.73
C GLY A 187 1.24 21.04 0.76
N PHE A 188 1.57 19.96 1.46
CA PHE A 188 1.37 19.85 2.91
C PHE A 188 2.22 20.86 3.70
N ASN A 189 3.49 21.05 3.32
CA ASN A 189 4.38 22.00 3.95
C ASN A 189 3.88 23.43 3.77
N LEU A 190 3.52 23.80 2.54
CA LEU A 190 2.92 25.11 2.24
C LEU A 190 1.62 25.32 3.02
N ALA A 191 0.75 24.32 3.08
CA ALA A 191 -0.49 24.38 3.85
C ALA A 191 -0.21 24.63 5.35
N ASN A 192 0.82 23.99 5.92
CA ASN A 192 1.20 24.26 7.31
C ASN A 192 1.76 25.67 7.51
N THR A 193 2.48 26.24 6.54
CA THR A 193 2.96 27.62 6.66
C THR A 193 1.84 28.66 6.77
N LEU A 194 0.63 28.34 6.29
CA LEU A 194 -0.55 29.22 6.42
C LEU A 194 -0.92 29.54 7.87
N LYS A 195 -0.55 28.68 8.83
CA LYS A 195 -0.75 28.90 10.28
C LYS A 195 0.00 30.12 10.81
N ASN A 196 1.01 30.60 10.09
CA ASN A 196 1.80 31.77 10.46
C ASN A 196 1.17 33.10 9.99
N TYR A 197 0.06 33.05 9.25
CA TYR A 197 -0.65 34.20 8.72
C TYR A 197 -1.98 34.38 9.45
N GLN A 198 -2.54 35.60 9.41
CA GLN A 198 -3.74 35.95 10.16
C GLN A 198 -5.02 35.93 9.32
N ASP A 199 -4.88 36.07 8.00
CA ASP A 199 -5.99 36.20 7.06
C ASP A 199 -5.57 35.86 5.62
N TYR A 200 -6.55 35.83 4.71
CA TYR A 200 -6.31 35.57 3.29
C TYR A 200 -5.42 36.61 2.61
N ALA A 201 -5.56 37.89 2.98
CA ALA A 201 -4.80 38.98 2.37
C ALA A 201 -3.29 38.81 2.61
N SER A 202 -2.91 38.45 3.84
CA SER A 202 -1.51 38.17 4.21
C SER A 202 -1.02 36.82 3.66
N ALA A 203 -1.89 35.83 3.47
CA ALA A 203 -1.56 34.50 2.98
C ALA A 203 -1.60 34.31 1.44
N GLN A 204 -2.01 35.34 0.68
CA GLN A 204 -2.32 35.23 -0.76
C GLN A 204 -1.21 34.53 -1.58
N SER A 205 0.06 34.90 -1.34
CA SER A 205 1.20 34.31 -2.06
C SER A 205 1.33 32.80 -1.82
N VAL A 206 1.08 32.32 -0.60
CA VAL A 206 1.16 30.90 -0.25
C VAL A 206 -0.02 30.14 -0.87
N ILE A 207 -1.21 30.75 -0.89
CA ILE A 207 -2.41 30.17 -1.52
C ILE A 207 -2.20 30.00 -3.03
N GLU A 208 -1.59 30.97 -3.71
CA GLU A 208 -1.27 30.84 -5.13
C GLU A 208 -0.20 29.76 -5.39
N GLN A 209 0.80 29.61 -4.53
CA GLN A 209 1.75 28.49 -4.60
C GLN A 209 1.05 27.14 -4.41
N LEU A 210 0.12 27.03 -3.45
CA LEU A 210 -0.68 25.82 -3.24
C LEU A 210 -1.50 25.45 -4.48
N LYS A 211 -2.12 26.42 -5.15
CA LYS A 211 -2.85 26.21 -6.42
C LYS A 211 -1.94 25.72 -7.54
N GLN A 212 -0.70 26.20 -7.60
CA GLN A 212 0.27 25.71 -8.57
C GLN A 212 0.71 24.28 -8.27
N ILE A 213 1.04 23.97 -7.01
CA ILE A 213 1.48 22.64 -6.59
C ILE A 213 0.37 21.60 -6.80
N ILE A 214 -0.88 21.88 -6.41
CA ILE A 214 -1.97 20.92 -6.59
C ILE A 214 -2.26 20.64 -8.08
N LYS A 215 -2.02 21.61 -8.96
CA LYS A 215 -2.13 21.43 -10.42
C LYS A 215 -1.04 20.49 -10.95
N LEU A 216 0.21 20.66 -10.51
CA LEU A 216 1.31 19.77 -10.88
C LEU A 216 1.08 18.35 -10.34
N GLN A 217 0.65 18.24 -9.08
CA GLN A 217 0.28 16.98 -8.45
C GLN A 217 -0.81 16.25 -9.24
N LYS A 218 -1.88 16.95 -9.61
CA LYS A 218 -2.97 16.41 -10.42
C LYS A 218 -2.51 15.88 -11.76
N GLN A 219 -1.68 16.64 -12.47
CA GLN A 219 -1.14 16.21 -13.76
C GLN A 219 -0.31 14.93 -13.61
N ALA A 220 0.53 14.86 -12.58
CA ALA A 220 1.37 13.70 -12.31
C ALA A 220 0.52 12.45 -11.96
N GLU A 221 -0.42 12.58 -11.02
CA GLU A 221 -1.33 11.50 -10.64
C GLU A 221 -2.20 11.01 -11.80
N ASP A 222 -2.85 11.93 -12.53
CA ASP A 222 -3.75 11.55 -13.62
C ASP A 222 -2.98 10.83 -14.74
N ASN A 223 -1.76 11.28 -15.08
CA ASN A 223 -0.93 10.58 -16.07
C ASN A 223 -0.45 9.21 -15.56
N HIS A 224 0.06 9.14 -14.32
CA HIS A 224 0.51 7.89 -13.72
C HIS A 224 -0.60 6.84 -13.70
N ASN A 225 -1.76 7.20 -13.12
CA ASN A 225 -2.91 6.31 -13.00
C ASN A 225 -3.41 5.89 -14.38
N THR A 226 -3.53 6.82 -15.33
CA THR A 226 -3.97 6.49 -16.71
C THR A 226 -3.06 5.45 -17.35
N ARG A 227 -1.73 5.60 -17.23
CA ARG A 227 -0.79 4.61 -17.78
C ARG A 227 -0.96 3.27 -17.10
N GLN A 228 -1.03 3.23 -15.77
CA GLN A 228 -1.17 1.98 -15.05
C GLN A 228 -2.50 1.26 -15.36
N GLU A 229 -3.60 2.01 -15.36
CA GLU A 229 -4.97 1.56 -15.61
C GLU A 229 -5.20 1.03 -17.03
N ASN A 230 -4.50 1.60 -18.02
CA ASN A 230 -4.71 1.24 -19.43
C ASN A 230 -3.63 0.32 -20.00
N THR A 231 -2.53 0.06 -19.27
CA THR A 231 -1.43 -0.79 -19.76
C THR A 231 -1.16 -1.96 -18.82
N LEU A 232 -0.77 -1.70 -17.57
CA LEU A 232 -0.37 -2.74 -16.63
C LEU A 232 -1.57 -3.58 -16.16
N PHE A 233 -2.66 -2.94 -15.74
CA PHE A 233 -3.83 -3.65 -15.20
C PHE A 233 -4.48 -4.60 -16.20
N PRO A 234 -4.79 -4.20 -17.45
CA PRO A 234 -5.47 -5.09 -18.39
C PRO A 234 -4.64 -6.33 -18.72
N VAL A 235 -3.32 -6.21 -18.73
CA VAL A 235 -2.42 -7.34 -18.97
C VAL A 235 -2.44 -8.29 -17.78
N ILE A 236 -2.37 -7.81 -16.54
CA ILE A 236 -2.48 -8.67 -15.33
C ILE A 236 -3.85 -9.38 -15.30
N GLU A 237 -4.93 -8.66 -15.61
CA GLU A 237 -6.31 -9.19 -15.66
C GLU A 237 -6.48 -10.24 -16.75
N LYS A 238 -5.86 -10.06 -17.92
CA LYS A 238 -5.85 -11.06 -19.01
C LYS A 238 -5.27 -12.41 -18.57
N TYR A 239 -4.37 -12.42 -17.58
CA TYR A 239 -3.84 -13.65 -16.99
C TYR A 239 -4.68 -14.17 -15.80
N GLY A 240 -5.88 -13.62 -15.58
CA GLY A 240 -6.85 -14.09 -14.59
C GLY A 240 -6.62 -13.59 -13.17
N VAL A 241 -5.83 -12.52 -12.99
CA VAL A 241 -5.56 -11.90 -11.69
C VAL A 241 -6.22 -10.51 -11.64
N GLU A 242 -7.43 -10.44 -11.11
CA GLU A 242 -8.27 -9.24 -11.17
C GLU A 242 -8.27 -8.45 -9.85
N GLU A 243 -7.98 -9.10 -8.71
CA GLU A 243 -8.12 -8.47 -7.40
C GLU A 243 -7.12 -7.35 -7.13
N PRO A 244 -5.80 -7.50 -7.38
CA PRO A 244 -4.86 -6.39 -7.15
C PRO A 244 -5.19 -5.15 -7.99
N PRO A 245 -5.43 -5.25 -9.32
CA PRO A 245 -5.92 -4.12 -10.11
C PRO A 245 -7.20 -3.49 -9.56
N SER A 246 -8.20 -4.28 -9.18
CA SER A 246 -9.47 -3.78 -8.61
C SER A 246 -9.27 -2.97 -7.32
N ILE A 247 -8.37 -3.41 -6.43
CA ILE A 247 -8.02 -2.65 -5.22
C ILE A 247 -7.36 -1.32 -5.59
N MET A 248 -6.43 -1.33 -6.55
CA MET A 248 -5.75 -0.11 -6.99
C MET A 248 -6.72 0.89 -7.62
N TRP A 249 -7.65 0.43 -8.47
CA TRP A 249 -8.72 1.27 -9.02
C TRP A 249 -9.52 2.01 -7.94
N GLN A 250 -9.88 1.30 -6.87
CA GLN A 250 -10.62 1.90 -5.75
C GLN A 250 -9.76 2.92 -5.00
N ASP A 251 -8.47 2.65 -4.81
CA ASP A 251 -7.53 3.58 -4.20
C ASP A 251 -7.33 4.82 -5.09
N HIS A 252 -7.15 4.67 -6.40
CA HIS A 252 -7.08 5.78 -7.37
C HIS A 252 -8.32 6.68 -7.30
N TYR A 253 -9.51 6.08 -7.24
CA TYR A 253 -10.75 6.83 -7.05
C TYR A 253 -10.74 7.62 -5.74
N ASN A 254 -10.37 6.99 -4.62
CA ASN A 254 -10.33 7.62 -3.31
C ASN A 254 -9.33 8.79 -3.25
N MET A 255 -8.14 8.62 -3.83
CA MET A 255 -7.12 9.66 -3.94
C MET A 255 -7.61 10.84 -4.80
N LYS A 256 -8.25 10.56 -5.95
CA LYS A 256 -8.89 11.59 -6.78
C LYS A 256 -9.94 12.38 -6.00
N GLN A 257 -10.76 11.72 -5.17
CA GLN A 257 -11.72 12.42 -4.31
C GLN A 257 -11.04 13.27 -3.24
N ALA A 258 -9.93 12.80 -2.65
CA ALA A 258 -9.15 13.56 -1.68
C ALA A 258 -8.57 14.83 -2.29
N ARG A 259 -7.93 14.71 -3.47
CA ARG A 259 -7.41 15.83 -4.25
C ARG A 259 -8.51 16.82 -4.62
N ASN A 260 -9.67 16.36 -5.08
CA ASN A 260 -10.81 17.22 -5.40
C ASN A 260 -11.31 18.02 -4.18
N ARG A 261 -11.21 17.48 -2.95
CA ARG A 261 -11.54 18.23 -1.73
C ARG A 261 -10.57 19.40 -1.51
N ILE A 262 -9.27 19.17 -1.74
CA ILE A 262 -8.24 20.21 -1.64
C ILE A 262 -8.46 21.29 -2.71
N GLU A 263 -8.67 20.90 -3.98
CA GLU A 263 -8.97 21.84 -5.07
C GLU A 263 -10.19 22.70 -4.72
N LYS A 264 -11.29 22.09 -4.25
CA LYS A 264 -12.50 22.83 -3.83
C LYS A 264 -12.26 23.77 -2.67
N LEU A 265 -11.44 23.39 -1.69
CA LEU A 265 -11.08 24.28 -0.58
C LEU A 265 -10.30 25.49 -1.10
N LEU A 266 -9.33 25.27 -1.99
CA LEU A 266 -8.54 26.34 -2.59
C LEU A 266 -9.36 27.26 -3.50
N ASP A 267 -10.34 26.72 -4.23
CA ASP A 267 -11.19 27.52 -5.13
C ASP A 267 -12.22 28.36 -4.37
N ASN A 268 -12.68 27.91 -3.19
CA ASN A 268 -13.75 28.55 -2.43
C ASN A 268 -13.29 29.14 -1.09
N HIS A 269 -11.98 29.32 -0.90
CA HIS A 269 -11.38 29.68 0.38
C HIS A 269 -12.00 30.97 0.97
N GLU A 270 -12.24 31.99 0.16
CA GLU A 270 -12.80 33.27 0.62
C GLU A 270 -14.17 33.17 1.30
N THR A 271 -14.91 32.08 1.06
CA THR A 271 -16.22 31.82 1.69
C THR A 271 -16.13 31.15 3.07
N ILE A 272 -14.93 30.75 3.47
CA ILE A 272 -14.65 29.98 4.69
C ILE A 272 -13.88 30.88 5.64
N ASN A 273 -14.14 30.79 6.94
CA ASN A 273 -13.28 31.44 7.94
C ASN A 273 -11.83 30.97 7.77
N TYR A 274 -10.86 31.88 7.86
CA TYR A 274 -9.45 31.60 7.57
C TYR A 274 -8.89 30.43 8.41
N GLU A 275 -9.18 30.41 9.71
CA GLU A 275 -8.68 29.35 10.61
C GLU A 275 -9.25 27.98 10.23
N ASP A 276 -10.58 27.90 9.97
CA ASP A 276 -11.24 26.68 9.51
C ASP A 276 -10.69 26.20 8.15
N PHE A 277 -10.41 27.13 7.23
CA PHE A 277 -9.79 26.81 5.95
C PHE A 277 -8.41 26.18 6.13
N VAL A 278 -7.54 26.79 6.95
CA VAL A 278 -6.18 26.27 7.19
C VAL A 278 -6.23 24.88 7.81
N ASP A 279 -7.05 24.69 8.85
CA ASP A 279 -7.17 23.39 9.53
C ASP A 279 -7.70 22.30 8.60
N ARG A 280 -8.72 22.61 7.80
CA ARG A 280 -9.28 21.66 6.82
C ARG A 280 -8.30 21.37 5.70
N LEU A 281 -7.56 22.35 5.21
CA LEU A 281 -6.59 22.17 4.14
C LEU A 281 -5.44 21.27 4.60
N VAL A 282 -4.83 21.58 5.76
CA VAL A 282 -3.76 20.77 6.36
C VAL A 282 -4.23 19.34 6.61
N SER A 283 -5.45 19.18 7.12
CA SER A 283 -6.03 17.85 7.37
C SER A 283 -6.26 17.04 6.09
N ASN A 284 -6.70 17.68 5.01
CA ASN A 284 -6.89 17.00 3.72
C ASN A 284 -5.55 16.60 3.07
N TYR A 285 -4.53 17.46 3.12
CA TYR A 285 -3.18 17.09 2.64
C TYR A 285 -2.59 15.93 3.45
N ARG A 286 -2.74 15.94 4.77
CA ARG A 286 -2.29 14.84 5.64
C ARG A 286 -2.94 13.52 5.25
N TYR A 287 -4.27 13.51 5.10
CA TYR A 287 -5.02 12.32 4.67
C TYR A 287 -4.56 11.81 3.29
N MET A 288 -4.28 12.73 2.37
CA MET A 288 -3.83 12.38 1.03
C MET A 288 -2.46 11.72 1.03
N LEU A 289 -1.50 12.26 1.79
CA LEU A 289 -0.15 11.68 1.96
C LEU A 289 -0.19 10.26 2.52
N GLU A 290 -1.00 10.04 3.56
CA GLU A 290 -1.20 8.71 4.15
C GLU A 290 -1.82 7.73 3.16
N THR A 291 -2.88 8.16 2.46
CA THR A 291 -3.55 7.33 1.47
C THR A 291 -2.59 6.94 0.34
N PHE A 292 -1.79 7.89 -0.14
CA PHE A 292 -0.82 7.67 -1.19
C PHE A 292 0.30 6.72 -0.74
N ALA A 293 0.84 6.88 0.47
CA ALA A 293 1.87 5.99 0.99
C ALA A 293 1.40 4.54 1.12
N LEU A 294 0.19 4.33 1.63
CA LEU A 294 -0.41 3.00 1.73
C LEU A 294 -0.69 2.40 0.35
N HIS A 295 -1.18 3.21 -0.59
CA HIS A 295 -1.39 2.79 -1.97
C HIS A 295 -0.08 2.36 -2.64
N THR A 296 0.94 3.21 -2.60
CA THR A 296 2.27 2.92 -3.17
C THR A 296 2.92 1.69 -2.56
N LYS A 297 2.72 1.44 -1.26
CA LYS A 297 3.19 0.21 -0.63
C LYS A 297 2.50 -1.03 -1.23
N LYS A 298 1.18 -1.01 -1.41
CA LYS A 298 0.43 -2.12 -2.03
C LYS A 298 0.90 -2.36 -3.47
N GLU A 299 1.17 -1.30 -4.22
CA GLU A 299 1.69 -1.44 -5.58
C GLU A 299 3.04 -2.15 -5.58
N GLN A 300 3.98 -1.69 -4.76
CA GLN A 300 5.34 -2.24 -4.72
C GLN A 300 5.40 -3.67 -4.15
N GLU A 301 4.67 -3.94 -3.08
CA GLU A 301 4.71 -5.24 -2.39
C GLU A 301 3.79 -6.29 -3.01
N ILE A 302 2.75 -5.88 -3.74
CA ILE A 302 1.73 -6.81 -4.28
C ILE A 302 1.68 -6.71 -5.79
N LEU A 303 1.19 -5.59 -6.33
CA LEU A 303 0.88 -5.46 -7.76
C LEU A 303 2.12 -5.70 -8.63
N TYR A 304 3.22 -5.03 -8.34
CA TYR A 304 4.45 -5.10 -9.13
C TYR A 304 5.14 -6.45 -8.97
N ASN A 305 5.11 -7.05 -7.78
CA ASN A 305 5.59 -8.42 -7.56
C ASN A 305 4.78 -9.45 -8.37
N VAL A 306 3.45 -9.34 -8.36
CA VAL A 306 2.56 -10.17 -9.19
C VAL A 306 2.89 -10.00 -10.66
N ALA A 307 3.03 -8.76 -11.13
CA ALA A 307 3.35 -8.48 -12.52
C ALA A 307 4.71 -9.06 -12.92
N LEU A 308 5.75 -8.88 -12.12
CA LEU A 308 7.10 -9.37 -12.42
C LEU A 308 7.18 -10.90 -12.45
N ASP A 309 6.45 -11.59 -11.57
CA ASP A 309 6.43 -13.05 -11.55
C ASP A 309 5.58 -13.65 -12.70
N MET A 310 4.66 -12.88 -13.29
CA MET A 310 3.69 -13.38 -14.28
C MET A 310 3.95 -12.95 -15.72
N LEU A 311 4.38 -11.70 -15.93
CA LEU A 311 4.44 -11.10 -17.26
C LEU A 311 5.73 -11.49 -17.98
N SER A 312 5.61 -11.78 -19.27
CA SER A 312 6.74 -12.09 -20.13
C SER A 312 7.46 -10.82 -20.61
N ASP A 313 8.68 -10.96 -21.13
CA ASP A 313 9.41 -9.84 -21.74
C ASP A 313 8.62 -9.16 -22.88
N LYS A 314 7.81 -9.93 -23.61
CA LYS A 314 6.93 -9.40 -24.65
C LYS A 314 5.83 -8.53 -24.04
N ASP A 315 5.17 -8.99 -22.97
CA ASP A 315 4.13 -8.21 -22.30
C ASP A 315 4.70 -6.89 -21.76
N TRP A 316 5.90 -6.93 -21.18
CA TRP A 316 6.59 -5.71 -20.74
C TRP A 316 6.94 -4.77 -21.89
N ALA A 317 7.37 -5.29 -23.04
CA ALA A 317 7.62 -4.48 -24.23
C ALA A 317 6.32 -3.81 -24.76
N ASP A 318 5.21 -4.55 -24.76
CA ASP A 318 3.90 -4.05 -25.19
C ASP A 318 3.41 -2.96 -24.20
N ILE A 319 3.48 -3.20 -22.87
CA ILE A 319 3.18 -2.20 -21.82
C ILE A 319 4.02 -0.93 -21.99
N LYS A 320 5.30 -1.08 -22.33
CA LYS A 320 6.18 0.06 -22.59
C LYS A 320 5.69 0.88 -23.77
N SER A 321 5.40 0.21 -24.88
CA SER A 321 4.95 0.86 -26.12
C SER A 321 3.64 1.62 -25.89
N GLU A 322 2.67 1.00 -25.24
CA GLU A 322 1.38 1.62 -24.93
C GLU A 322 1.54 2.78 -23.94
N SER A 323 2.44 2.66 -22.95
CA SER A 323 2.78 3.75 -22.05
C SER A 323 3.42 4.93 -22.78
N ASP A 324 4.27 4.66 -23.78
CA ASP A 324 4.92 5.69 -24.61
C ASP A 324 3.87 6.46 -25.45
N GLU A 325 2.82 5.77 -25.94
CA GLU A 325 1.71 6.38 -26.68
C GLU A 325 0.81 7.27 -25.81
N LEU A 326 0.55 6.84 -24.57
CA LEU A 326 -0.18 7.66 -23.58
C LEU A 326 0.63 8.89 -23.12
N GLY A 327 1.94 8.85 -23.32
CA GLY A 327 2.86 9.92 -22.98
C GLY A 327 3.10 10.05 -21.49
N TYR A 328 4.03 10.93 -21.13
CA TYR A 328 4.51 11.07 -19.76
C TYR A 328 4.46 12.52 -19.30
N PHE A 329 4.15 12.73 -18.02
CA PHE A 329 4.42 14.04 -17.41
C PHE A 329 5.94 14.24 -17.24
N GLU A 330 6.36 15.51 -17.20
CA GLU A 330 7.75 15.86 -16.96
C GLU A 330 8.10 15.64 -15.49
N LEU A 331 9.11 14.80 -15.23
CA LEU A 331 9.59 14.61 -13.86
C LEU A 331 10.25 15.88 -13.35
N PRO A 332 9.97 16.31 -12.10
CA PRO A 332 10.67 17.42 -11.47
C PRO A 332 12.16 17.12 -11.38
N LYS A 333 13.00 18.17 -11.46
CA LYS A 333 14.46 18.03 -11.52
C LYS A 333 15.03 17.28 -10.33
N GLU A 334 14.41 17.43 -9.17
CA GLU A 334 14.75 16.80 -7.90
C GLU A 334 14.56 15.27 -7.92
N VAL A 335 13.78 14.76 -8.87
CA VAL A 335 13.44 13.33 -9.00
C VAL A 335 14.12 12.68 -10.20
N GLN A 336 14.61 13.49 -11.16
CA GLN A 336 15.38 13.00 -12.29
C GLN A 336 16.66 12.31 -11.79
N ASP A 337 17.11 11.30 -12.54
CA ASP A 337 18.42 10.73 -12.29
C ASP A 337 19.51 11.74 -12.67
N GLU A 338 20.59 11.76 -11.88
CA GLU A 338 21.81 12.52 -12.21
C GLU A 338 22.42 12.16 -13.57
#